data_AF-A0A2D7DZC6-F1
#
_entry.id   AF-A0A2D7DZC6-F1
#
_cell.length_a   1.000
_cell.length_b   1.000
_cell.length_c   1.000
_cell.angle_alpha   90.00
_cell.angle_beta   90.00
_cell.angle_gamma   90.00
#
_symmetry.space_group_name_H-M   'P 1'
#
loop_
_entity.id
_entity.type
_entity.pdbx_description
1 polymer ?
#
loop_
_entity_poly.entity_id
_entity_poly.type
_entity_poly.pdbx_seq_one_letter_code
_entity_poly.pdbx_strand_id
1 'polypeptide(L)'
;MFLKKQKEEIIFFLLIDLIYNNLVYFNIKEMSKKNCFVNGTSFTIKNCGIQLEELIKITVGKKKNLSFAVAVNNELVQKSKWKSKAIKEGDVIEIVHPFFGG
;
A
#
# COMPACT_ATOMS: atom_id res chain seq x y z
N MET A 1 -36.09 -9.40 -37.53
CA MET A 1 -35.56 -10.39 -36.57
C MET A 1 -34.03 -10.44 -36.53
N PHE A 2 -33.33 -10.31 -37.66
CA PHE A 2 -31.86 -10.32 -37.78
C PHE A 2 -31.10 -9.24 -36.98
N LEU A 3 -31.57 -7.99 -37.01
CA LEU A 3 -30.92 -6.85 -36.34
C LEU A 3 -30.90 -6.95 -34.81
N LYS A 4 -31.86 -7.66 -34.21
CA LYS A 4 -31.95 -7.85 -32.76
C LYS A 4 -30.85 -8.79 -32.26
N LYS A 5 -30.59 -9.84 -33.04
CA LYS A 5 -29.60 -10.88 -32.76
C LYS A 5 -28.16 -10.35 -32.83
N GLN A 6 -27.84 -9.54 -33.85
CA GLN A 6 -26.53 -8.88 -33.93
C GLN A 6 -26.27 -7.89 -32.78
N LYS A 7 -27.30 -7.19 -32.31
CA LYS A 7 -27.17 -6.24 -31.19
C LYS A 7 -26.85 -6.95 -29.88
N GLU A 8 -27.49 -8.09 -29.64
CA GLU A 8 -27.24 -8.95 -28.47
C GLU A 8 -25.81 -9.53 -28.47
N GLU A 9 -25.31 -9.94 -29.64
CA GLU A 9 -23.93 -10.41 -29.78
C GLU A 9 -22.90 -9.30 -29.47
N ILE A 10 -23.07 -8.09 -29.99
CA ILE A 10 -22.17 -6.95 -29.72
C ILE A 10 -22.16 -6.61 -28.22
N ILE A 11 -23.34 -6.59 -27.58
CA ILE A 11 -23.45 -6.33 -26.13
C ILE A 11 -22.75 -7.42 -25.32
N PHE A 12 -22.85 -8.67 -25.75
CA PHE A 12 -22.17 -9.79 -25.09
C PHE A 12 -20.64 -9.67 -25.15
N PHE A 13 -20.07 -9.33 -26.31
CA PHE A 13 -18.63 -9.10 -26.43
C PHE A 13 -18.15 -7.92 -25.57
N LEU A 14 -18.88 -6.80 -25.58
CA LEU A 14 -18.57 -5.64 -24.75
C LEU A 14 -18.64 -5.95 -23.25
N LEU A 15 -19.59 -6.77 -22.82
CA LEU A 15 -19.70 -7.23 -21.43
C LEU A 15 -18.51 -8.09 -21.03
N ILE A 16 -18.08 -9.01 -21.90
CA ILE A 16 -16.89 -9.84 -21.65
C ILE A 16 -15.64 -8.96 -21.50
N ASP A 17 -15.44 -7.98 -22.39
CA ASP A 17 -14.30 -7.06 -22.31
C ASP A 17 -14.34 -6.23 -21.02
N LEU A 18 -15.52 -5.76 -20.60
CA LEU A 18 -15.68 -5.00 -19.36
C LEU A 18 -15.41 -5.85 -18.11
N ILE A 19 -15.86 -7.11 -18.12
CA ILE A 19 -15.61 -8.09 -17.06
C ILE A 19 -14.13 -8.44 -17.00
N TYR A 20 -13.50 -8.71 -18.14
CA TYR A 20 -12.09 -9.07 -18.22
C TYR A 20 -11.20 -7.93 -17.71
N ASN A 21 -11.46 -6.70 -18.15
CA ASN A 21 -10.73 -5.53 -17.64
C ASN A 21 -10.92 -5.37 -16.13
N ASN A 22 -12.15 -5.47 -15.60
CA ASN A 22 -12.36 -5.37 -14.15
C ASN A 22 -11.64 -6.47 -13.36
N LEU A 23 -11.71 -7.73 -13.82
CA LEU A 23 -11.05 -8.86 -13.18
C LEU A 23 -9.53 -8.73 -13.18
N VAL A 24 -8.95 -8.27 -14.29
CA VAL A 24 -7.51 -8.03 -14.42
C VAL A 24 -7.08 -6.87 -13.51
N TYR A 25 -7.78 -5.74 -13.53
CA TYR A 25 -7.50 -4.61 -12.64
C TYR A 25 -7.63 -4.98 -11.15
N PHE A 26 -8.64 -5.77 -10.80
CA PHE A 26 -8.83 -6.25 -9.43
C PHE A 26 -7.70 -7.20 -8.99
N ASN A 27 -7.33 -8.17 -9.83
CA ASN A 27 -6.25 -9.11 -9.53
C ASN A 27 -4.89 -8.40 -9.40
N ILE A 28 -4.55 -7.47 -10.29
CA ILE A 28 -3.29 -6.71 -10.19
C ILE A 28 -3.21 -5.95 -8.86
N LYS A 29 -4.34 -5.47 -8.35
CA LYS A 29 -4.43 -4.78 -7.06
C LYS A 29 -4.24 -5.72 -5.86
N GLU A 30 -4.62 -6.99 -5.98
CA GLU A 30 -4.47 -8.01 -4.92
C GLU A 30 -3.07 -8.67 -4.86
N MET A 31 -2.31 -8.67 -5.95
CA MET A 31 -1.18 -9.62 -6.07
C MET A 31 0.18 -9.16 -5.54
N SER A 32 0.39 -7.89 -5.23
CA SER A 32 1.74 -7.45 -4.83
C SER A 32 1.84 -7.28 -3.31
N LYS A 33 1.95 -8.42 -2.62
CA LYS A 33 2.33 -8.42 -1.21
C LYS A 33 3.78 -7.97 -1.11
N LYS A 34 4.06 -7.05 -0.19
CA LYS A 34 5.41 -6.66 0.16
C LYS A 34 5.72 -6.95 1.62
N ASN A 35 6.90 -7.46 1.93
CA ASN A 35 7.38 -7.60 3.29
C ASN A 35 8.39 -6.50 3.61
N CYS A 36 8.26 -5.91 4.79
CA CYS A 36 9.23 -5.00 5.38
C CYS A 36 9.42 -5.36 6.85
N PHE A 37 10.43 -4.77 7.49
CA PHE A 37 10.67 -4.95 8.92
C PHE A 37 10.36 -3.64 9.65
N VAL A 38 9.62 -3.70 10.75
CA VAL A 38 9.34 -2.54 11.61
C VAL A 38 9.82 -2.87 13.01
N ASN A 39 10.79 -2.11 13.54
CA ASN A 39 11.41 -2.36 14.84
C ASN A 39 11.83 -3.84 15.03
N GLY A 40 12.43 -4.43 14.00
CA GLY A 40 12.86 -5.83 13.98
C GLY A 40 11.75 -6.88 13.75
N THR A 41 10.48 -6.48 13.68
CA THR A 41 9.35 -7.41 13.43
C THR A 41 8.95 -7.40 11.96
N SER A 42 8.73 -8.57 11.35
CA SER A 42 8.25 -8.67 9.97
C SER A 42 6.82 -8.14 9.83
N PHE A 43 6.59 -7.30 8.81
CA PHE A 43 5.31 -6.70 8.49
C PHE A 43 4.99 -6.90 7.01
N THR A 44 3.83 -7.51 6.72
CA THR A 44 3.38 -7.75 5.34
C THR A 44 2.34 -6.71 4.92
N ILE A 45 2.69 -5.94 3.90
CA ILE A 45 1.87 -4.95 3.22
C ILE A 45 1.09 -5.66 2.11
N LYS A 46 -0.25 -5.68 2.21
CA LYS A 46 -1.10 -6.34 1.20
C LYS A 46 -1.28 -5.54 -0.09
N ASN A 47 -1.11 -4.21 -0.04
CA ASN A 47 -1.27 -3.33 -1.20
C ASN A 47 0.07 -2.72 -1.61
N CYS A 48 0.49 -2.87 -2.88
CA CYS A 48 1.60 -2.06 -3.39
C CYS A 48 1.18 -0.60 -3.46
N GLY A 49 1.85 0.24 -2.68
CA GLY A 49 1.64 1.68 -2.70
C GLY A 49 1.46 2.32 -1.33
N ILE A 50 1.49 1.53 -0.25
CA ILE A 50 1.52 2.10 1.10
C ILE A 50 2.73 3.03 1.24
N GLN A 51 2.42 4.27 1.61
CA GLN A 51 3.39 5.30 1.95
C GLN A 51 3.81 5.12 3.41
N LEU A 52 4.99 5.64 3.76
CA LEU A 52 5.54 5.56 5.10
C LEU A 52 4.57 6.12 6.17
N GLU A 53 3.86 7.22 5.87
CA GLU A 53 2.87 7.80 6.80
C GLU A 53 1.75 6.81 7.16
N GLU A 54 1.27 6.03 6.19
CA GLU A 54 0.18 5.08 6.40
C GLU A 54 0.64 3.87 7.20
N LEU A 55 1.85 3.36 6.93
CA LEU A 55 2.46 2.32 7.76
C LEU A 55 2.58 2.78 9.22
N ILE A 56 3.08 3.99 9.46
CA ILE A 56 3.23 4.57 10.81
C ILE A 56 1.87 4.66 11.52
N LYS A 57 0.81 5.08 10.81
CA LYS A 57 -0.54 5.16 11.39
C LYS A 57 -1.06 3.79 11.82
N ILE A 58 -0.74 2.74 11.06
CA ILE A 58 -1.13 1.37 11.38
C ILE A 58 -0.34 0.86 12.59
N THR A 59 0.97 1.11 12.66
CA THR A 59 1.85 0.55 13.69
C THR A 59 1.78 1.31 15.02
N VAL A 60 1.79 2.64 14.99
CA VAL A 60 1.73 3.49 16.20
C VAL A 60 0.28 3.70 16.68
N GLY A 61 -0.69 3.49 15.80
CA GLY A 61 -2.11 3.72 16.06
C GLY A 61 -2.48 5.21 16.10
N LYS A 62 -3.75 5.51 16.45
CA LYS A 62 -4.30 6.88 16.48
C LYS A 62 -3.82 7.74 17.68
N LYS A 63 -2.79 7.34 18.43
CA LYS A 63 -2.29 8.14 19.56
C LYS A 63 -1.65 9.43 19.03
N LYS A 64 -2.41 10.52 19.11
CA LYS A 64 -2.15 11.76 18.35
C LYS A 64 -0.85 12.52 18.71
N ASN A 65 -0.19 12.21 19.83
CA ASN A 65 0.84 13.09 20.39
C ASN A 65 2.11 12.39 20.90
N LEU A 66 2.53 11.28 20.29
CA LEU A 66 3.86 10.74 20.60
C LEU A 66 4.90 11.44 19.70
N SER A 67 5.90 12.06 20.31
CA SER A 67 7.11 12.49 19.61
C SER A 67 7.89 11.24 19.24
N PHE A 68 8.13 11.01 17.95
CA PHE A 68 8.98 9.91 17.48
C PHE A 68 9.77 10.32 16.25
N ALA A 69 10.90 9.66 16.05
CA ALA A 69 11.69 9.72 14.83
C ALA A 69 11.55 8.41 14.07
N VAL A 70 11.72 8.49 12.74
CA VAL A 70 11.62 7.33 11.86
C VAL A 70 12.86 7.26 10.99
N ALA A 71 13.53 6.11 10.99
CA ALA A 71 14.58 5.78 10.05
C ALA A 71 14.09 4.69 9.08
N VAL A 72 14.55 4.74 7.84
CA VAL A 72 14.34 3.69 6.83
C VAL A 72 15.71 3.30 6.30
N ASN A 73 16.08 2.03 6.42
CA ASN A 73 17.39 1.49 6.05
C ASN A 73 18.54 2.30 6.67
N ASN A 74 18.47 2.54 7.98
CA ASN A 74 19.43 3.33 8.77
C ASN A 74 19.53 4.82 8.42
N GLU A 75 18.65 5.34 7.54
CA GLU A 75 18.59 6.76 7.19
C GLU A 75 17.38 7.44 7.84
N LEU A 76 17.63 8.53 8.58
CA LEU A 76 16.55 9.34 9.16
C LEU A 76 15.68 9.98 8.07
N VAL A 77 14.37 9.75 8.15
CA VAL A 77 13.40 10.33 7.21
C VAL A 77 12.64 11.46 7.90
N GLN A 78 12.83 12.68 7.38
CA GLN A 78 12.10 13.85 7.84
C GLN A 78 10.58 13.67 7.67
N LYS A 79 9.81 14.12 8.67
CA LYS A 79 8.35 13.99 8.71
C LYS A 79 7.63 14.52 7.48
N SER A 80 8.12 15.62 6.90
CA SER A 80 7.61 16.20 5.65
C SER A 80 7.64 15.23 4.47
N LYS A 81 8.58 14.27 4.46
CA LYS A 81 8.77 13.29 3.38
C LYS A 81 7.97 12.01 3.56
N TRP A 82 7.29 11.80 4.70
CA TRP A 82 6.59 10.54 4.98
C TRP A 82 5.43 10.27 4.01
N LYS A 83 4.76 11.32 3.55
CA LYS A 83 3.68 11.25 2.55
C LYS A 83 4.15 10.86 1.15
N SER A 84 5.42 11.10 0.82
CA SER A 84 5.94 10.80 -0.52
C SER A 84 6.86 9.58 -0.54
N LYS A 85 7.31 9.11 0.63
CA LYS A 85 8.20 7.96 0.74
C LYS A 85 7.40 6.66 0.61
N ALA A 86 7.51 6.02 -0.56
CA ALA A 86 6.98 4.67 -0.78
C ALA A 86 7.86 3.63 -0.10
N ILE A 87 7.23 2.62 0.50
CA ILE A 87 7.92 1.47 1.11
C ILE A 87 8.20 0.40 0.05
N LYS A 88 9.42 -0.12 0.07
CA LYS A 88 9.92 -1.16 -0.82
C LYS A 88 9.98 -2.50 -0.10
N GLU A 89 10.08 -3.56 -0.89
CA GLU A 89 10.33 -4.90 -0.37
C GLU A 89 11.66 -4.91 0.38
N GLY A 90 11.67 -5.52 1.57
CA GLY A 90 12.85 -5.67 2.41
C GLY A 90 13.27 -4.41 3.18
N ASP A 91 12.56 -3.28 3.05
CA ASP A 91 12.89 -2.07 3.82
C ASP A 91 12.86 -2.36 5.34
N VAL A 92 13.82 -1.79 6.05
CA VAL A 92 13.90 -1.84 7.52
C VAL A 92 13.51 -0.47 8.06
N ILE A 93 12.41 -0.40 8.80
CA ILE A 93 11.87 0.81 9.39
C ILE A 93 12.08 0.76 10.90
N GLU A 94 12.74 1.78 11.45
CA GLU A 94 12.89 1.97 12.88
C GLU A 94 12.08 3.19 13.32
N ILE A 95 11.16 2.98 14.26
CA ILE A 95 10.33 4.01 14.87
C ILE A 95 10.76 4.10 16.33
N VAL A 96 11.42 5.20 16.68
CA VAL A 96 12.03 5.40 18.00
C VAL A 96 11.39 6.59 18.71
N HIS A 97 11.19 6.45 20.02
CA HIS A 97 10.70 7.52 20.89
C HIS A 97 11.88 8.15 21.64
N PRO A 98 11.83 9.46 21.92
CA PRO A 98 12.78 10.07 22.84
C PRO A 98 12.65 9.37 24.19
N PHE A 99 13.75 8.79 24.64
CA PHE A 99 13.89 8.29 25.99
C PHE A 99 14.64 9.35 26.79
N PHE A 100 14.04 9.86 27.86
CA PHE A 100 14.66 10.87 28.69
C PHE A 100 15.67 10.20 29.63
N GLY A 101 16.95 10.32 29.29
CA GLY A 101 18.09 10.05 30.16
C GLY A 101 19.00 11.29 30.13
N GLY A 102 19.44 11.73 31.31
CA GLY A 102 20.29 12.91 31.47
C GLY A 102 21.66 12.77 30.83
#